data_AF-A0AA44MTK5-F1
#
_entry.id   AF-A0AA44MTK5-F1
#
_cell.length_a   1.000
_cell.length_b   1.000
_cell.length_c   1.000
_cell.angle_alpha   90.00
_cell.angle_beta   90.00
_cell.angle_gamma   90.00
#
_symmetry.space_group_name_H-M   'P 1'
#
loop_
_entity.id
_entity.type
_entity.pdbx_description
1 polymer ?
#
loop_
_entity_poly.entity_id
_entity_poly.type
_entity_poly.pdbx_seq_one_letter_code
_entity_poly.pdbx_strand_id
1 'polypeptide(L)' 'YKTELIKPGKPWRSIEDVELATARWVDWFNHRRLYQYCGDVPPVELEAAYYAQRQRPAAG' A
#
# COMPACT_ATOMS: atom_id res chain seq x y z
N TYR A 1 -9.18 6.94 10.56
CA TYR A 1 -7.72 6.95 10.41
C TYR A 1 -7.19 5.63 10.97
N LYS A 2 -6.34 4.87 10.25
CA LYS A 2 -5.99 3.48 10.60
C LYS A 2 -5.35 3.41 11.99
N THR A 3 -5.92 2.60 12.87
CA THR A 3 -5.51 2.45 14.28
C THR A 3 -4.10 1.88 14.45
N GLU A 4 -3.60 1.11 13.47
CA GLU A 4 -2.26 0.54 13.43
C GLU A 4 -1.13 1.58 13.29
N LEU A 5 -1.45 2.75 12.73
CA LEU A 5 -0.50 3.87 12.61
C LEU A 5 -0.37 4.65 13.92
N ILE A 6 -1.42 4.69 14.75
CA ILE A 6 -1.53 5.62 15.88
C ILE A 6 -0.96 5.02 17.19
N LYS A 7 -0.84 3.69 17.31
CA LYS A 7 -0.28 3.03 18.50
C LYS A 7 0.76 2.01 18.05
N PRO A 8 2.06 2.13 18.43
CA PRO A 8 2.49 2.42 19.81
C PRO A 8 3.65 3.46 19.96
N GLY A 9 3.42 4.47 20.80
CA GLY A 9 4.47 4.94 21.74
C GLY A 9 5.20 6.26 21.48
N LYS A 10 4.91 7.05 20.44
CA LYS A 10 5.54 8.38 20.28
C LYS A 10 4.52 9.51 20.40
N PRO A 11 4.80 10.58 21.17
CA PRO A 11 4.08 11.82 20.96
C PRO A 11 4.39 12.29 19.54
N TRP A 12 3.38 12.33 18.69
CA TRP A 12 3.45 13.00 17.38
C TRP A 12 3.75 14.47 17.67
N ARG A 13 4.96 14.94 17.35
CA ARG A 13 5.43 16.27 17.76
C ARG A 13 4.99 17.34 16.76
N SER A 14 4.72 16.95 15.52
CA SER A 14 4.23 17.83 14.46
C SER A 14 3.39 17.08 13.41
N ILE A 15 2.81 17.83 12.47
CA ILE A 15 2.06 17.27 11.32
C ILE A 15 3.00 16.50 10.40
N GLU A 16 4.23 17.00 10.22
CA GLU A 16 5.25 16.36 9.37
C GLU A 16 5.59 14.94 9.87
N ASP A 17 5.61 14.71 11.18
CA ASP A 17 5.81 13.37 11.76
C ASP A 17 4.70 12.39 11.33
N VAL A 18 3.45 12.88 11.32
CA VAL A 18 2.27 12.09 10.94
C VAL A 18 2.26 11.81 9.44
N GLU A 19 2.61 12.80 8.62
CA GLU A 19 2.73 12.63 7.17
C GLU A 19 3.83 11.63 6.82
N LEU A 20 5.00 11.74 7.45
CA LEU A 20 6.10 10.81 7.23
C LEU A 20 5.73 9.38 7.65
N ALA A 21 5.07 9.21 8.81
CA ALA A 21 4.62 7.89 9.23
C ALA A 21 3.56 7.31 8.28
N THR A 22 2.65 8.15 7.79
CA THR A 22 1.64 7.75 6.81
C THR A 22 2.28 7.33 5.50
N ALA A 23 3.23 8.12 4.98
CA ALA A 23 3.97 7.81 3.76
C ALA A 23 4.72 6.47 3.89
N ARG A 24 5.40 6.24 5.02
CA ARG A 24 6.09 4.97 5.31
C ARG A 24 5.12 3.79 5.37
N TRP A 25 3.95 3.98 6.00
CA TRP A 25 2.94 2.93 6.08
C TRP A 25 2.34 2.62 4.70
N VAL A 26 2.07 3.63 3.89
CA VAL A 26 1.57 3.45 2.50
C VAL A 26 2.61 2.72 1.65
N ASP A 27 3.88 3.12 1.71
CA ASP A 27 4.97 2.44 1.01
C ASP A 27 5.03 0.96 1.38
N TRP A 28 5.10 0.67 2.68
CA TRP A 28 5.14 -0.72 3.15
C TRP A 28 3.90 -1.52 2.74
N PHE A 29 2.71 -0.94 2.87
CA PHE A 29 1.46 -1.62 2.53
C PHE A 29 1.38 -1.95 1.04
N ASN A 30 1.76 -1.01 0.17
CA ASN A 30 1.64 -1.19 -1.28
C ASN A 30 2.75 -2.05 -1.88
N HIS A 31 3.98 -1.94 -1.37
CA HIS A 31 5.16 -2.55 -1.99
C HIS A 31 5.68 -3.80 -1.28
N ARG A 32 5.33 -4.02 -0.01
CA ARG A 32 5.97 -5.08 0.81
C ARG A 32 4.99 -6.00 1.52
N ARG A 33 3.78 -5.53 1.82
CA ARG A 33 2.79 -6.32 2.55
C ARG A 33 2.14 -7.33 1.62
N LEU A 34 2.37 -8.61 1.90
CA LEU A 34 1.58 -9.68 1.31
C LEU A 34 0.16 -9.61 1.86
N TYR A 35 -0.83 -9.62 0.96
CA TYR A 35 -2.21 -9.49 1.36
C TYR A 35 -3.05 -10.60 0.73
N GLN A 36 -3.64 -11.44 1.58
CA GLN A 36 -4.45 -12.59 1.15
C GLN A 36 -5.56 -12.20 0.15
N TYR A 37 -6.18 -11.04 0.32
CA TYR A 37 -7.20 -10.55 -0.61
C TYR A 37 -6.65 -10.23 -2.01
N CYS A 38 -5.35 -9.94 -2.11
CA CYS A 38 -4.65 -9.75 -3.37
C CYS A 38 -4.09 -11.06 -3.95
N GLY A 39 -4.33 -12.22 -3.32
CA GLY A 39 -3.72 -13.49 -3.71
C GLY A 39 -2.31 -13.66 -3.16
N ASP A 40 -2.05 -13.13 -1.96
CA ASP A 40 -0.75 -13.18 -1.28
C ASP A 40 0.41 -12.50 -2.02
N VAL A 41 0.08 -11.52 -2.86
CA VAL A 41 1.06 -10.59 -3.47
C VAL A 41 0.88 -9.16 -2.95
N PRO A 42 1.91 -8.31 -3.08
CA PRO A 42 1.77 -6.88 -2.80
C PRO A 42 0.71 -6.23 -3.71
N PRO A 43 -0.06 -5.25 -3.20
CA PRO A 43 -1.08 -4.54 -4.00
C PRO A 43 -0.56 -3.97 -5.32
N VAL A 44 0.67 -3.44 -5.35
CA VAL A 44 1.27 -2.87 -6.57
C VAL A 44 1.44 -3.91 -7.68
N GLU A 45 1.72 -5.17 -7.32
CA GLU A 45 1.89 -6.25 -8.31
C GLU A 45 0.56 -6.68 -8.90
N LEU A 46 -0.49 -6.75 -8.06
CA LEU A 46 -1.84 -7.02 -8.51
C LEU A 46 -2.33 -5.93 -9.48
N GLU A 47 -2.11 -4.66 -9.14
CA GLU A 47 -2.47 -3.53 -9.97
C GLU A 47 -1.71 -3.55 -11.31
N ALA A 48 -0.40 -3.81 -11.29
CA ALA A 48 0.42 -3.94 -12.49
C ALA A 48 -0.09 -5.07 -13.40
N ALA A 49 -0.42 -6.24 -12.82
CA ALA A 49 -0.97 -7.36 -13.57
C ALA A 49 -2.34 -7.02 -14.21
N TYR A 50 -3.21 -6.34 -13.47
CA TYR A 50 -4.51 -5.89 -13.96
C TYR A 50 -4.39 -4.94 -15.15
N TYR A 51 -3.50 -3.94 -15.07
CA TYR A 51 -3.28 -3.02 -16.18
C TYR A 51 -2.60 -3.68 -17.38
N ALA A 52 -1.64 -4.58 -17.16
CA ALA A 52 -1.02 -5.35 -18.25
C ALA A 52 -2.06 -6.21 -18.99
N GLN A 53 -3.02 -6.79 -18.28
CA GLN A 53 -4.13 -7.53 -18.91
C GLN A 53 -5.09 -6.61 -19.66
N ARG A 54 -5.39 -5.42 -19.14
CA ARG A 54 -6.26 -4.43 -19.83
C ARG A 54 -5.63 -3.78 -21.05
N GLN A 55 -4.30 -3.72 -21.10
CA GLN A 55 -3.55 -3.18 -22.23
C GLN A 55 -3.30 -4.22 -23.32
N ARG A 56 -3.60 -5.51 -23.08
CA ARG A 56 -3.64 -6.51 -24.14
C ARG A 56 -4.80 -6.15 -25.08
N PRO A 57 -4.55 -5.92 -26.38
CA PRO A 57 -5.65 -5.82 -27.33
C PRO A 57 -6.44 -7.13 -27.29
N ALA A 58 -7.77 -7.05 -27.37
CA ALA A 58 -8.58 -8.23 -27.64
C ALA A 58 -8.00 -8.88 -28.90
N ALA A 59 -7.52 -10.12 -28.77
CA ALA A 59 -7.06 -10.89 -29.92
C ALA A 59 -8.23 -10.96 -30.90
N GLY A 60 -8.08 -10.26 -32.03
CA GLY A 60 -9.02 -10.30 -33.15
C GLY A 60 -8.94 -11.62 -33.90
#